data_AF-A0A1I6STP4-F1
#
_entry.id   AF-A0A1I6STP4-F1
#
_cell.length_a   1.000
_cell.length_b   1.000
_cell.length_c   1.000
_cell.angle_alpha   90.00
_cell.angle_beta   90.00
_cell.angle_gamma   90.00
#
_symmetry.space_group_name_H-M   'P 1'
#
loop_
_entity.id
_entity.type
_entity.pdbx_description
1 polymer ?
#
loop_
_entity_poly.entity_id
_entity_poly.type
_entity_poly.pdbx_seq_one_letter_code
_entity_poly.pdbx_strand_id
1 'polypeptide(L)'
;MPCPSATLVVWSSAWLHGAAASDDVLDALQTWAEVQEFRAADDELAARLDLPGPDDTPAGPALLLAALRRAGASTGQLALPVPGDARGLDGASTLSKQAMRAGEAAVLPEAGLGLVPERIAEGILRWTVHATADLPPAEHLPIGEAEHGMSSAMREAATALIDLGVAKQRPGVREEIARTIAAKPAPDWPETIPQRTLRILQRATEVEAILWVATEDSPGGALSASAIRARTDALRPLFDSVRAARRACVAEMVRVLADQTTQS
;
A
#
# COMPACT_ATOMS: atom_id res chain seq x y z
N MET A 1 1.86 -2.74 6.80
CA MET A 1 1.03 -3.89 6.45
C MET A 1 1.10 -4.06 4.95
N PRO A 2 1.28 -5.27 4.40
CA PRO A 2 1.08 -5.45 2.98
C PRO A 2 -0.36 -5.05 2.66
N CYS A 3 -0.60 -4.58 1.45
CA CYS A 3 -1.92 -4.14 1.04
C CYS A 3 -2.18 -4.57 -0.41
N PRO A 4 -3.46 -4.72 -0.81
CA PRO A 4 -3.83 -5.07 -2.17
C PRO A 4 -3.13 -4.19 -3.22
N SER A 5 -3.04 -2.88 -2.99
CA SER A 5 -2.44 -1.96 -3.97
C SER A 5 -0.96 -2.26 -4.22
N ALA A 6 -0.21 -2.65 -3.19
CA ALA A 6 1.19 -3.04 -3.34
C ALA A 6 1.33 -4.29 -4.22
N THR A 7 0.45 -5.28 -3.99
CA THR A 7 0.42 -6.53 -4.76
C THR A 7 0.09 -6.24 -6.22
N LEU A 8 -0.97 -5.47 -6.47
CA LEU A 8 -1.37 -5.08 -7.81
C LEU A 8 -0.24 -4.33 -8.54
N VAL A 9 0.39 -3.35 -7.90
CA VAL A 9 1.50 -2.57 -8.50
C VAL A 9 2.67 -3.48 -8.91
N VAL A 10 3.15 -4.33 -8.01
CA VAL A 10 4.33 -5.18 -8.28
C VAL A 10 4.03 -6.23 -9.33
N TRP A 11 2.92 -6.96 -9.19
CA TRP A 11 2.58 -8.04 -10.11
C TRP A 11 2.16 -7.55 -11.49
N SER A 12 1.41 -6.44 -11.59
CA SER A 12 1.12 -5.83 -12.90
C SER A 12 2.41 -5.31 -13.56
N SER A 13 3.34 -4.72 -12.81
CA SER A 13 4.63 -4.30 -13.34
C SER A 13 5.45 -5.50 -13.83
N ALA A 14 5.50 -6.59 -13.08
CA ALA A 14 6.19 -7.82 -13.48
C ALA A 14 5.62 -8.38 -14.80
N TRP A 15 4.29 -8.44 -14.91
CA TRP A 15 3.60 -8.91 -16.11
C TRP A 15 3.79 -7.98 -17.33
N LEU A 16 3.73 -6.66 -17.13
CA LEU A 16 3.97 -5.68 -18.20
C LEU A 16 5.41 -5.75 -18.74
N HIS A 17 6.36 -6.15 -17.89
CA HIS A 17 7.78 -6.30 -18.22
C HIS A 17 8.18 -7.74 -18.61
N GLY A 18 7.22 -8.66 -18.69
CA GLY A 18 7.46 -10.06 -19.09
C GLY A 18 8.15 -10.93 -18.04
N ALA A 19 8.26 -10.46 -16.79
CA ALA A 19 8.84 -11.21 -15.67
C ALA A 19 7.82 -12.14 -14.98
N ALA A 20 6.55 -12.07 -15.35
CA ALA A 20 5.47 -12.93 -14.85
C ALA A 20 4.40 -13.18 -15.92
N ALA A 21 3.70 -14.30 -15.83
CA ALA A 21 2.50 -14.58 -16.63
C ALA A 21 1.30 -13.78 -16.10
N SER A 22 0.22 -13.70 -16.89
CA SER A 22 -1.02 -13.07 -16.41
C SER A 22 -1.61 -13.82 -15.21
N ASP A 23 -1.51 -15.15 -15.22
CA ASP A 23 -2.10 -16.01 -14.20
C ASP A 23 -1.43 -15.78 -12.84
N ASP A 24 -0.12 -15.50 -12.81
CA ASP A 24 0.58 -15.16 -11.58
C ASP A 24 0.02 -13.88 -10.92
N VAL A 25 -0.40 -12.90 -11.74
CA VAL A 25 -1.05 -11.68 -11.22
C VAL A 25 -2.41 -12.00 -10.62
N LEU A 26 -3.17 -12.87 -11.28
CA LEU A 26 -4.50 -13.29 -10.84
C LEU A 26 -4.41 -14.04 -9.50
N ASP A 27 -3.48 -14.99 -9.41
CA ASP A 27 -3.24 -15.79 -8.20
C ASP A 27 -2.76 -14.91 -7.05
N ALA A 28 -1.86 -13.96 -7.30
CA ALA A 28 -1.41 -13.02 -6.27
C ALA A 28 -2.56 -12.18 -5.69
N LEU A 29 -3.52 -11.75 -6.53
CA LEU A 29 -4.67 -10.98 -6.05
C LEU A 29 -5.63 -11.80 -5.17
N GLN A 30 -5.72 -13.12 -5.38
CA GLN A 30 -6.58 -14.01 -4.57
C GLN A 30 -6.19 -14.02 -3.08
N THR A 31 -4.96 -13.63 -2.75
CA THR A 31 -4.51 -13.43 -1.36
C THR A 31 -5.39 -12.45 -0.58
N TRP A 32 -6.04 -11.50 -1.27
CA TRP A 32 -6.77 -10.39 -0.63
C TRP A 32 -8.28 -10.59 -0.55
N ALA A 33 -8.83 -11.36 -1.48
CA ALA A 33 -10.24 -11.74 -1.57
C ALA A 33 -10.40 -12.82 -2.64
N GLU A 34 -11.36 -13.73 -2.43
CA GLU A 34 -11.71 -14.81 -3.37
C GLU A 34 -12.18 -14.26 -4.72
N VAL A 35 -12.92 -13.15 -4.69
CA VAL A 35 -13.43 -12.47 -5.88
C VAL A 35 -12.82 -11.08 -5.98
N GLN A 36 -12.23 -10.81 -7.15
CA GLN A 36 -11.67 -9.51 -7.53
C GLN A 36 -12.53 -8.90 -8.64
N GLU A 37 -13.14 -7.76 -8.34
CA GLU A 37 -14.02 -7.04 -9.26
C GLU A 37 -13.37 -5.75 -9.72
N PHE A 38 -13.50 -5.41 -11.00
CA PHE A 38 -12.93 -4.20 -11.60
C PHE A 38 -13.99 -3.43 -12.37
N ARG A 39 -14.03 -2.11 -12.19
CA ARG A 39 -14.88 -1.19 -12.95
C ARG A 39 -14.21 0.17 -13.11
N ALA A 40 -14.66 0.94 -14.09
CA ALA A 40 -14.30 2.35 -14.23
C ALA A 40 -15.15 3.24 -13.29
N ALA A 41 -14.61 4.41 -12.94
CA ALA A 41 -15.26 5.38 -12.07
C ALA A 41 -16.39 6.17 -12.75
N ASP A 42 -16.36 6.24 -14.08
CA ASP A 42 -17.33 6.95 -14.92
C ASP A 42 -17.41 6.29 -16.30
N ASP A 43 -18.49 6.58 -17.04
CA ASP A 43 -18.78 5.95 -18.33
C ASP A 43 -17.81 6.35 -19.44
N GLU A 44 -17.21 7.54 -19.37
CA GLU A 44 -16.21 8.00 -20.33
C GLU A 44 -14.94 7.16 -20.22
N LEU A 45 -14.48 6.95 -18.98
CA LEU A 45 -13.36 6.08 -18.68
C LEU A 45 -13.66 4.62 -19.00
N ALA A 46 -14.88 4.16 -18.73
CA ALA A 46 -15.36 2.82 -19.07
C ALA A 46 -15.21 2.56 -20.57
N ALA A 47 -15.72 3.46 -21.40
CA ALA A 47 -15.61 3.38 -22.86
C ALA A 47 -14.16 3.44 -23.34
N ARG A 48 -13.33 4.32 -22.75
CA ARG A 48 -11.92 4.45 -23.11
C ARG A 48 -11.09 3.21 -22.80
N LEU A 49 -11.36 2.56 -21.67
CA LEU A 49 -10.62 1.39 -21.21
C LEU A 49 -11.23 0.07 -21.65
N ASP A 50 -12.45 0.08 -22.19
CA ASP A 50 -13.25 -1.13 -22.44
C ASP A 50 -13.37 -1.95 -21.14
N LEU A 51 -13.81 -1.26 -20.09
CA LEU A 51 -14.13 -1.78 -18.76
C LEU A 51 -15.60 -1.48 -18.43
N PRO A 52 -16.24 -2.24 -17.53
CA PRO A 52 -17.59 -1.92 -17.06
C PRO A 52 -17.65 -0.55 -16.39
N GLY A 53 -18.74 0.18 -16.61
CA GLY A 53 -19.03 1.45 -15.95
C GLY A 53 -19.49 1.27 -14.50
N PRO A 54 -19.85 2.38 -13.81
CA PRO A 54 -20.25 2.36 -12.41
C PRO A 54 -21.48 1.50 -12.13
N ASP A 55 -22.43 1.47 -13.07
CA ASP A 55 -23.73 0.79 -12.96
C ASP A 55 -23.77 -0.58 -13.65
N ASP A 56 -22.68 -0.98 -14.31
CA ASP A 56 -22.55 -2.26 -14.99
C ASP A 56 -22.11 -3.39 -14.05
N THR A 57 -22.23 -4.63 -14.52
CA THR A 57 -21.63 -5.78 -13.82
C THR A 57 -20.10 -5.67 -13.85
N PRO A 58 -19.42 -5.66 -12.69
CA PRO A 58 -17.96 -5.57 -12.66
C PRO A 58 -17.27 -6.72 -13.36
N ALA A 59 -16.06 -6.47 -13.88
CA ALA A 59 -15.27 -7.45 -14.60
C ALA A 59 -14.26 -8.14 -13.69
N GLY A 60 -13.77 -9.30 -14.14
CA GLY A 60 -12.64 -9.97 -13.51
C GLY A 60 -11.27 -9.34 -13.87
N PRO A 61 -10.20 -9.76 -13.18
CA PRO A 61 -8.85 -9.22 -13.33
C PRO A 61 -8.28 -9.34 -14.76
N ALA A 62 -8.64 -10.35 -15.53
CA ALA A 62 -8.16 -10.53 -16.90
C ALA A 62 -8.52 -9.33 -17.82
N LEU A 63 -9.72 -8.77 -17.65
CA LEU A 63 -10.14 -7.61 -18.44
C LEU A 63 -9.38 -6.34 -18.01
N LEU A 64 -9.12 -6.16 -16.72
CA LEU A 64 -8.26 -5.09 -16.23
C LEU A 64 -6.88 -5.17 -16.91
N LEU A 65 -6.23 -6.33 -16.88
CA LEU A 65 -4.89 -6.48 -17.46
C LEU A 65 -4.88 -6.07 -18.94
N ALA A 66 -5.84 -6.57 -19.72
CA ALA A 66 -5.99 -6.17 -21.13
C ALA A 66 -6.16 -4.65 -21.28
N ALA A 67 -6.96 -4.01 -20.43
CA ALA A 67 -7.14 -2.56 -20.43
C ALA A 67 -5.85 -1.80 -20.09
N LEU A 68 -5.09 -2.23 -19.07
CA LEU A 68 -3.82 -1.60 -18.69
C LEU A 68 -2.80 -1.63 -19.83
N ARG A 69 -2.66 -2.77 -20.51
CA ARG A 69 -1.75 -2.90 -21.65
C ARG A 69 -2.15 -2.01 -22.82
N ARG A 70 -3.45 -1.95 -23.16
CA ARG A 70 -3.95 -1.02 -24.21
C ARG A 70 -3.73 0.44 -23.85
N ALA A 71 -3.87 0.79 -22.57
CA ALA A 71 -3.67 2.13 -22.06
C ALA A 71 -2.18 2.54 -21.98
N GLY A 72 -1.24 1.65 -22.31
CA GLY A 72 0.19 1.95 -22.28
C GLY A 72 0.79 1.99 -20.87
N ALA A 73 0.17 1.32 -19.90
CA ALA A 73 0.77 1.15 -18.58
C ALA A 73 2.13 0.46 -18.70
N SER A 74 3.11 0.90 -17.91
CA SER A 74 4.43 0.27 -17.83
C SER A 74 4.77 -0.05 -16.38
N THR A 75 4.93 0.98 -15.54
CA THR A 75 5.23 0.82 -14.13
C THR A 75 4.09 1.32 -13.24
N GLY A 76 4.09 0.88 -11.97
CA GLY A 76 3.15 1.34 -10.97
C GLY A 76 3.83 1.98 -9.76
N GLN A 77 3.08 2.82 -9.06
CA GLN A 77 3.47 3.47 -7.82
C GLN A 77 2.45 3.15 -6.74
N LEU A 78 2.94 2.84 -5.54
CA LEU A 78 2.09 2.66 -4.36
C LEU A 78 1.85 4.02 -3.69
N ALA A 79 0.58 4.43 -3.62
CA ALA A 79 0.14 5.53 -2.77
C ALA A 79 -0.42 4.99 -1.45
N LEU A 80 -0.02 5.60 -0.33
CA LEU A 80 -0.53 5.32 1.01
C LEU A 80 -0.93 6.67 1.64
N PRO A 81 -2.08 7.25 1.26
CA PRO A 81 -2.50 8.54 1.78
C PRO A 81 -2.96 8.46 3.24
N VAL A 82 -2.67 9.53 3.98
CA VAL A 82 -3.25 9.80 5.31
C VAL A 82 -3.62 11.29 5.40
N PRO A 83 -4.48 11.70 6.34
CA PRO A 83 -4.73 13.12 6.57
C PRO A 83 -3.44 13.91 6.78
N GLY A 84 -3.18 14.88 5.89
CA GLY A 84 -1.97 15.71 5.90
C GLY A 84 -0.82 15.23 5.01
N ASP A 85 -0.86 14.01 4.48
CA ASP A 85 0.13 13.49 3.53
C ASP A 85 -0.55 12.63 2.46
N ALA A 86 -0.76 13.23 1.28
CA ALA A 86 -1.35 12.61 0.09
C ALA A 86 -0.32 12.39 -1.03
N ARG A 87 0.98 12.29 -0.70
CA ARG A 87 2.04 12.08 -1.70
C ARG A 87 1.76 10.83 -2.56
N GLY A 88 1.89 11.00 -3.87
CA GLY A 88 1.58 9.99 -4.89
C GLY A 88 0.18 10.11 -5.50
N LEU A 89 -0.56 11.18 -5.20
CA LEU A 89 -1.90 11.44 -5.72
C LEU A 89 -2.01 12.85 -6.33
N ASP A 90 -3.05 13.06 -7.14
CA ASP A 90 -3.29 14.26 -7.96
C ASP A 90 -4.07 15.37 -7.23
N GLY A 91 -4.05 15.36 -5.89
CA GLY A 91 -4.58 16.44 -5.06
C GLY A 91 -6.05 16.25 -4.62
N ALA A 92 -6.97 17.11 -5.07
CA ALA A 92 -8.37 17.12 -4.58
C ALA A 92 -9.37 16.36 -5.47
N SER A 93 -8.85 15.49 -6.35
CA SER A 93 -9.62 14.70 -7.30
C SER A 93 -10.53 13.66 -6.61
N THR A 94 -11.41 13.02 -7.40
CA THR A 94 -12.19 11.87 -6.94
C THR A 94 -11.29 10.70 -6.55
N LEU A 95 -10.25 10.41 -7.33
CA LEU A 95 -9.24 9.40 -7.01
C LEU A 95 -8.65 9.66 -5.63
N SER A 96 -8.17 10.89 -5.39
CA SER A 96 -7.52 11.26 -4.14
C SER A 96 -8.44 11.13 -2.93
N LYS A 97 -9.73 11.49 -3.08
CA LYS A 97 -10.73 11.33 -2.01
C LYS A 97 -11.01 9.85 -1.70
N GLN A 98 -11.13 9.01 -2.73
CA GLN A 98 -11.37 7.58 -2.52
C GLN A 98 -10.13 6.88 -1.96
N ALA A 99 -8.95 7.20 -2.49
CA ALA A 99 -7.68 6.71 -1.96
C ALA A 99 -7.49 7.11 -0.48
N MET A 100 -7.84 8.34 -0.10
CA MET A 100 -7.77 8.80 1.29
C MET A 100 -8.72 8.01 2.21
N ARG A 101 -9.89 7.60 1.72
CA ARG A 101 -10.84 6.77 2.47
C ARG A 101 -10.35 5.34 2.61
N ALA A 102 -9.80 4.77 1.54
CA ALA A 102 -9.25 3.42 1.53
C ALA A 102 -7.91 3.32 2.30
N GLY A 103 -7.15 4.41 2.38
CA GLY A 103 -5.79 4.45 2.93
C GLY A 103 -4.72 3.93 1.95
N GLU A 104 -5.10 3.61 0.71
CA GLU A 104 -4.20 3.09 -0.31
C GLU A 104 -4.74 3.36 -1.72
N ALA A 105 -3.82 3.39 -2.69
CA ALA A 105 -4.13 3.29 -4.12
C ALA A 105 -2.92 2.75 -4.89
N ALA A 106 -3.19 2.08 -6.01
CA ALA A 106 -2.21 1.76 -7.05
C ALA A 106 -2.29 2.83 -8.14
N VAL A 107 -1.17 3.44 -8.49
CA VAL A 107 -1.12 4.52 -9.47
C VAL A 107 -0.25 4.08 -10.65
N LEU A 108 -0.72 4.29 -11.87
CA LEU A 108 -0.06 3.93 -13.13
C LEU A 108 0.12 5.21 -13.96
N PRO A 109 1.20 5.98 -13.70
CA PRO A 109 1.36 7.33 -14.25
C PRO A 109 1.34 7.37 -15.78
N GLU A 110 1.99 6.41 -16.45
CA GLU A 110 2.12 6.35 -17.91
C GLU A 110 0.77 6.14 -18.60
N ALA A 111 -0.14 5.43 -17.93
CA ALA A 111 -1.51 5.24 -18.42
C ALA A 111 -2.47 6.36 -17.98
N GLY A 112 -2.04 7.25 -17.10
CA GLY A 112 -2.91 8.25 -16.47
C GLY A 112 -4.03 7.60 -15.65
N LEU A 113 -3.75 6.49 -14.96
CA LEU A 113 -4.74 5.73 -14.18
C LEU A 113 -4.37 5.61 -12.70
N GLY A 114 -5.39 5.59 -11.84
CA GLY A 114 -5.29 5.22 -10.43
C GLY A 114 -6.38 4.21 -10.06
N LEU A 115 -6.05 3.21 -9.25
CA LEU A 115 -6.95 2.16 -8.82
C LEU A 115 -7.07 2.17 -7.30
N VAL A 116 -8.30 2.20 -6.81
CA VAL A 116 -8.60 2.20 -5.37
C VAL A 116 -9.36 0.91 -5.03
N PRO A 117 -8.85 0.10 -4.09
CA PRO A 117 -9.56 -1.07 -3.61
C PRO A 117 -10.60 -0.69 -2.55
N GLU A 118 -11.76 -1.36 -2.59
CA GLU A 118 -12.84 -1.26 -1.63
C GLU A 118 -13.39 -2.65 -1.33
N ARG A 119 -13.44 -3.03 -0.05
CA ARG A 119 -14.05 -4.30 0.37
C ARG A 119 -15.56 -4.09 0.51
N ILE A 120 -16.32 -4.62 -0.44
CA ILE A 120 -17.77 -4.43 -0.51
C ILE A 120 -18.56 -5.55 0.19
N ALA A 121 -17.97 -6.74 0.34
CA ALA A 121 -18.54 -7.89 1.04
C ALA A 121 -17.40 -8.81 1.54
N GLU A 122 -17.76 -9.80 2.36
CA GLU A 122 -16.83 -10.87 2.73
C GLU A 122 -16.38 -11.63 1.47
N GLY A 123 -15.07 -11.82 1.33
CA GLY A 123 -14.49 -12.50 0.16
C GLY A 123 -14.53 -11.71 -1.16
N ILE A 124 -15.01 -10.45 -1.18
CA ILE A 124 -15.07 -9.64 -2.41
C ILE A 124 -14.32 -8.31 -2.25
N LEU A 125 -13.33 -8.09 -3.11
CA LEU A 125 -12.60 -6.82 -3.23
C LEU A 125 -12.89 -6.19 -4.59
N ARG A 126 -13.50 -4.99 -4.57
CA ARG A 126 -13.78 -4.21 -5.77
C ARG A 126 -12.75 -3.12 -5.96
N TRP A 127 -12.26 -2.99 -7.18
CA TRP A 127 -11.35 -1.96 -7.62
C TRP A 127 -12.08 -0.98 -8.51
N THR A 128 -12.00 0.30 -8.16
CA THR A 128 -12.49 1.38 -9.03
C THR A 128 -11.29 2.05 -9.70
N VAL A 129 -11.29 2.03 -11.04
CA VAL A 129 -10.29 2.70 -11.87
C VAL A 129 -10.72 4.15 -12.07
N HIS A 130 -9.82 5.08 -11.80
CA HIS A 130 -9.98 6.50 -12.00
C HIS A 130 -8.95 7.01 -13.02
N ALA A 131 -9.32 8.02 -13.79
CA ALA A 131 -8.32 8.84 -14.47
C ALA A 131 -7.56 9.68 -13.43
N THR A 132 -6.25 9.84 -13.61
CA THR A 132 -5.43 10.78 -12.87
C THR A 132 -4.97 11.90 -13.79
N ALA A 133 -4.82 13.11 -13.23
CA ALA A 133 -4.08 14.17 -13.90
C ALA A 133 -2.59 13.81 -14.00
N ASP A 134 -1.82 14.66 -14.68
CA ASP A 134 -0.37 14.54 -14.73
C ASP A 134 0.21 14.68 -13.32
N LEU A 135 0.86 13.62 -12.84
CA LEU A 135 1.42 13.55 -11.50
C LEU A 135 2.88 13.99 -11.52
N PRO A 136 3.34 14.75 -10.51
CA PRO A 136 4.77 14.99 -10.38
C PRO A 136 5.50 13.65 -10.24
N PRO A 137 6.71 13.50 -10.82
CA PRO A 137 7.52 12.31 -10.63
C PRO A 137 7.65 11.98 -9.15
N ALA A 138 7.45 10.71 -8.79
CA ALA A 138 7.60 10.28 -7.42
C ALA A 138 9.03 10.56 -6.94
N GLU A 139 9.13 11.15 -5.75
CA GLU A 139 10.41 11.34 -5.09
C GLU A 139 11.07 9.97 -4.85
N HIS A 140 12.24 9.77 -5.44
CA HIS A 140 12.98 8.53 -5.25
C HIS A 140 13.62 8.53 -3.86
N LEU A 141 13.13 7.66 -2.98
CA LEU A 141 13.73 7.38 -1.68
C LEU A 141 14.47 6.03 -1.75
N PRO A 142 15.82 6.02 -1.67
CA PRO A 142 16.59 4.78 -1.67
C PRO A 142 16.19 3.86 -0.51
N ILE A 143 16.12 2.56 -0.74
CA ILE A 143 15.71 1.59 0.30
C ILE A 143 16.60 1.60 1.54
N GLY A 144 17.89 1.95 1.39
CA GLY A 144 18.83 2.06 2.51
C GLY A 144 18.53 3.26 3.40
N GLU A 145 18.18 4.40 2.80
CA GLU A 145 17.76 5.60 3.53
C GLU A 145 16.41 5.37 4.22
N ALA A 146 15.48 4.69 3.55
CA ALA A 146 14.21 4.28 4.15
C ALA A 146 14.39 3.35 5.36
N GLU A 147 15.25 2.33 5.26
CA GLU A 147 15.56 1.41 6.36
C GLU A 147 16.21 2.14 7.55
N HIS A 148 17.12 3.07 7.24
CA HIS A 148 17.77 3.90 8.25
C HIS A 148 16.77 4.84 8.94
N GLY A 149 15.96 5.57 8.18
CA GLY A 149 14.94 6.50 8.68
C GLY A 149 13.93 5.81 9.59
N MET A 150 13.41 4.65 9.17
CA MET A 150 12.54 3.82 10.00
C MET A 150 13.23 3.37 11.31
N SER A 151 14.52 3.01 11.25
CA SER A 151 15.28 2.62 12.44
C SER A 151 15.59 3.79 13.37
N SER A 152 15.73 5.01 12.85
CA SER A 152 15.91 6.22 13.66
C SER A 152 14.61 6.61 14.35
N ALA A 153 13.52 6.72 13.58
CA ALA A 153 12.20 7.05 14.12
C ALA A 153 11.74 6.04 15.19
N MET A 154 12.09 4.75 15.05
CA MET A 154 11.80 3.74 16.06
C MET A 154 12.50 4.01 17.39
N ARG A 155 13.79 4.40 17.34
CA ARG A 155 14.57 4.75 18.54
C ARG A 155 14.04 6.03 19.18
N GLU A 156 13.77 7.05 18.37
CA GLU A 156 13.24 8.35 18.82
C GLU A 156 11.86 8.20 19.47
N ALA A 157 10.95 7.43 18.87
CA ALA A 157 9.64 7.14 19.44
C ALA A 157 9.75 6.39 20.78
N ALA A 158 10.66 5.41 20.88
CA ALA A 158 10.89 4.69 22.14
C ALA A 158 11.39 5.62 23.25
N THR A 159 12.36 6.50 22.95
CA THR A 159 12.85 7.53 23.89
C THR A 159 11.72 8.47 24.31
N ALA A 160 10.95 9.01 23.37
CA ALA A 160 9.85 9.92 23.67
C ALA A 160 8.78 9.28 24.57
N LEU A 161 8.43 8.01 24.35
CA LEU A 161 7.45 7.30 25.19
C LEU A 161 7.96 7.01 26.61
N ILE A 162 9.26 6.77 26.77
CA ILE A 162 9.92 6.62 28.08
C ILE A 162 9.89 7.96 28.83
N ASP A 163 10.31 9.04 28.17
CA ASP A 163 10.38 10.38 28.78
C ASP A 163 9.00 10.90 29.19
N LEU A 164 7.96 10.59 28.41
CA LEU A 164 6.57 10.92 28.73
C LEU A 164 6.01 10.10 29.91
N GLY A 165 6.72 9.07 30.40
CA GLY A 165 6.25 8.20 31.48
C GLY A 165 5.00 7.39 31.13
N VAL A 166 4.67 7.29 29.84
CA VAL A 166 3.48 6.56 29.33
C VAL A 166 3.79 5.11 28.94
N ALA A 167 5.07 4.71 29.00
CA ALA A 167 5.50 3.34 28.74
C ALA A 167 5.13 2.43 29.94
N LYS A 168 4.02 1.69 29.83
CA LYS A 168 3.62 0.67 30.81
C LYS A 168 3.74 -0.74 30.22
N GLN A 169 4.30 -1.67 30.99
CA GLN A 169 4.29 -3.10 30.65
C GLN A 169 2.85 -3.63 30.67
N ARG A 170 2.37 -4.13 29.53
CA ARG A 170 1.07 -4.78 29.40
C ARG A 170 1.27 -6.29 29.21
N PRO A 171 0.82 -7.13 30.15
CA PRO A 171 0.84 -8.58 29.97
C PRO A 171 0.06 -8.97 28.72
N GLY A 172 0.56 -9.91 27.91
CA GLY A 172 -0.13 -10.42 26.73
C GLY A 172 0.07 -9.62 25.43
N VAL A 173 0.73 -8.45 25.46
CA VAL A 173 0.95 -7.61 24.25
C VAL A 173 1.75 -8.33 23.19
N ARG A 174 2.72 -9.17 23.57
CA ARG A 174 3.54 -9.90 22.60
C ARG A 174 2.69 -10.94 21.85
N GLU A 175 1.85 -11.66 22.56
CA GLU A 175 0.93 -12.65 22.00
C GLU A 175 -0.14 -12.00 21.12
N GLU A 176 -0.62 -10.82 21.48
CA GLU A 176 -1.54 -10.03 20.67
C GLU A 176 -0.88 -9.50 19.40
N ILE A 177 0.32 -8.91 19.48
CA ILE A 177 1.10 -8.48 18.31
C ILE A 177 1.32 -9.68 17.38
N ALA A 178 1.75 -10.82 17.91
CA ALA A 178 1.98 -12.04 17.13
C ALA A 178 0.70 -12.52 16.43
N ARG A 179 -0.45 -12.50 17.14
CA ARG A 179 -1.76 -12.83 16.55
C ARG A 179 -2.16 -11.85 15.46
N THR A 180 -1.97 -10.56 15.69
CA THR A 180 -2.25 -9.52 14.71
C THR A 180 -1.37 -9.68 13.47
N ILE A 181 -0.10 -10.07 13.61
CA ILE A 181 0.77 -10.37 12.48
C ILE A 181 0.30 -11.64 11.75
N ALA A 182 0.02 -12.72 12.48
CA ALA A 182 -0.37 -14.01 11.90
C ALA A 182 -1.74 -14.00 11.21
N ALA A 183 -2.66 -13.13 11.63
CA ALA A 183 -3.97 -12.99 11.02
C ALA A 183 -3.94 -12.21 9.69
N LYS A 184 -2.79 -11.63 9.31
CA LYS A 184 -2.68 -10.81 8.09
C LYS A 184 -2.37 -11.67 6.88
N PRO A 185 -2.92 -11.33 5.70
CA PRO A 185 -2.50 -11.93 4.45
C PRO A 185 -1.00 -11.73 4.24
N ALA A 186 -0.32 -12.79 3.81
CA ALA A 186 1.09 -12.79 3.43
C ALA A 186 1.16 -12.96 1.91
N PRO A 187 1.21 -11.85 1.13
CA PRO A 187 1.33 -11.95 -0.32
C PRO A 187 2.69 -12.49 -0.71
N ASP A 188 2.69 -13.34 -1.73
CA ASP A 188 3.91 -13.73 -2.43
C ASP A 188 4.36 -12.62 -3.38
N TRP A 189 5.66 -12.61 -3.67
CA TRP A 189 6.30 -11.62 -4.54
C TRP A 189 7.09 -12.34 -5.64
N PRO A 190 7.29 -11.73 -6.82
CA PRO A 190 8.08 -12.32 -7.89
C PRO A 190 9.46 -12.76 -7.39
N GLU A 191 9.95 -13.92 -7.85
CA GLU A 191 11.23 -14.50 -7.40
C GLU A 191 12.43 -13.60 -7.65
N THR A 192 12.32 -12.71 -8.63
CA THR A 192 13.35 -11.76 -9.05
C THR A 192 13.55 -10.62 -8.07
N ILE A 193 12.67 -10.45 -7.08
CA ILE A 193 12.76 -9.38 -6.09
C ILE A 193 13.92 -9.63 -5.10
N PRO A 194 14.79 -8.63 -4.84
CA PRO A 194 15.90 -8.79 -3.91
C PRO A 194 15.42 -9.09 -2.48
N GLN A 195 16.04 -10.11 -1.86
CA GLN A 195 15.76 -10.52 -0.47
C GLN A 195 15.92 -9.37 0.55
N ARG A 196 16.83 -8.43 0.28
CA ARG A 196 17.00 -7.23 1.12
C ARG A 196 15.70 -6.39 1.17
N THR A 197 15.06 -6.19 0.02
CA THR A 197 13.83 -5.40 -0.10
C THR A 197 12.68 -6.08 0.63
N LEU A 198 12.54 -7.41 0.47
CA LEU A 198 11.54 -8.21 1.18
C LEU A 198 11.72 -8.13 2.70
N ARG A 199 12.95 -8.25 3.20
CA ARG A 199 13.26 -8.12 4.64
C ARG A 199 12.87 -6.75 5.21
N ILE A 200 13.13 -5.66 4.47
CA ILE A 200 12.77 -4.30 4.90
C ILE A 200 11.25 -4.13 4.92
N LEU A 201 10.55 -4.62 3.89
CA LEU A 201 9.08 -4.57 3.80
C LEU A 201 8.41 -5.38 4.93
N GLN A 202 8.94 -6.57 5.22
CA GLN A 202 8.48 -7.39 6.34
C GLN A 202 8.65 -6.65 7.66
N ARG A 203 9.83 -6.08 7.91
CA ARG A 203 10.09 -5.29 9.12
C ARG A 203 9.16 -4.08 9.24
N ALA A 204 8.92 -3.36 8.15
CA ALA A 204 7.97 -2.25 8.14
C ALA A 204 6.54 -2.72 8.48
N THR A 205 6.13 -3.89 7.98
CA THR A 205 4.85 -4.51 8.31
C THR A 205 4.73 -4.89 9.78
N GLU A 206 5.77 -5.47 10.36
CA GLU A 206 5.82 -5.82 11.78
C GLU A 206 5.73 -4.58 12.67
N VAL A 207 6.51 -3.54 12.36
CA VAL A 207 6.46 -2.27 13.09
C VAL A 207 5.09 -1.60 12.98
N GLU A 208 4.46 -1.61 11.80
CA GLU A 208 3.10 -1.09 11.64
C GLU A 208 2.08 -1.87 12.48
N ALA A 209 2.22 -3.19 12.57
CA ALA A 209 1.36 -4.01 13.41
C ALA A 209 1.51 -3.65 14.89
N ILE A 210 2.75 -3.43 15.35
CA ILE A 210 3.05 -2.98 16.71
C ILE A 210 2.42 -1.60 16.98
N LEU A 211 2.56 -0.67 16.04
CA LEU A 211 1.98 0.66 16.14
C LEU A 211 0.46 0.60 16.24
N TRP A 212 -0.19 -0.21 15.42
CA TRP A 212 -1.65 -0.37 15.42
C TRP A 212 -2.17 -0.91 16.76
N VAL A 213 -1.55 -2.00 17.26
CA VAL A 213 -1.87 -2.55 18.59
C VAL A 213 -1.62 -1.53 19.70
N ALA A 214 -0.54 -0.75 19.57
CA ALA A 214 -0.26 0.32 20.51
C ALA A 214 -1.35 1.40 20.48
N THR A 215 -1.88 1.80 19.31
CA THR A 215 -2.88 2.86 19.20
C THR A 215 -4.32 2.44 19.45
N GLU A 216 -4.71 1.20 19.14
CA GLU A 216 -6.05 0.65 19.41
C GLU A 216 -6.34 0.53 20.92
N ASP A 217 -5.29 0.35 21.73
CA ASP A 217 -5.38 0.22 23.19
C ASP A 217 -5.63 1.57 23.90
N SER A 218 -6.60 2.36 23.43
CA SER A 218 -7.17 3.46 24.23
C SER A 218 -8.20 2.85 25.19
N PRO A 219 -7.87 2.59 26.48
CA PRO A 219 -7.04 3.43 27.34
C PRO A 219 -5.97 2.65 28.13
N GLY A 220 -4.80 2.44 27.54
CA GLY A 220 -3.59 1.97 28.20
C GLY A 220 -2.94 3.08 29.04
N GLY A 221 -3.53 3.40 30.19
CA GLY A 221 -2.90 4.20 31.26
C GLY A 221 -2.85 5.73 31.10
N ALA A 222 -3.26 6.30 29.96
CA ALA A 222 -3.39 7.75 29.83
C ALA A 222 -4.63 8.23 30.61
N LEU A 223 -4.42 8.69 31.84
CA LEU A 223 -5.47 9.21 32.74
C LEU A 223 -6.12 10.52 32.24
N SER A 224 -5.64 11.10 31.13
CA SER A 224 -6.13 12.35 30.56
C SER A 224 -6.03 12.40 29.03
N ALA A 225 -6.90 13.19 28.40
CA ALA A 225 -6.88 13.45 26.96
C ALA A 225 -5.55 14.09 26.47
N SER A 226 -4.80 14.78 27.35
CA SER A 226 -3.49 15.34 27.01
C SER A 226 -2.41 14.27 26.88
N ALA A 227 -2.42 13.24 27.71
CA ALA A 227 -1.48 12.12 27.62
C ALA A 227 -1.74 11.26 26.37
N ILE A 228 -3.00 11.08 25.97
CA ILE A 228 -3.35 10.40 24.70
C ILE A 228 -2.79 11.19 23.50
N ARG A 229 -2.99 12.52 23.48
CA ARG A 229 -2.46 13.38 22.40
C ARG A 229 -0.93 13.33 22.32
N ALA A 230 -0.24 13.51 23.45
CA ALA A 230 1.21 13.48 23.50
C ALA A 230 1.79 12.14 22.99
N ARG A 231 1.13 11.02 23.35
CA ARG A 231 1.50 9.70 22.84
C ARG A 231 1.30 9.57 21.33
N THR A 232 0.17 10.03 20.80
CA THR A 232 -0.10 10.03 19.35
C THR A 232 0.91 10.89 18.59
N ASP A 233 1.25 12.07 19.13
CA ASP A 233 2.24 12.97 18.53
C ASP A 233 3.64 12.34 18.54
N ALA A 234 4.04 11.66 19.63
CA ALA A 234 5.31 10.96 19.73
C ALA A 234 5.45 9.77 18.74
N LEU A 235 4.33 9.12 18.40
CA LEU A 235 4.32 7.98 17.47
C LEU A 235 4.21 8.40 15.99
N ARG A 236 3.75 9.63 15.69
CA ARG A 236 3.50 10.11 14.31
C ARG A 236 4.74 9.99 13.40
N PRO A 237 5.96 10.40 13.80
CA PRO A 237 7.15 10.26 12.95
C PRO A 237 7.48 8.80 12.58
N LEU A 238 7.18 7.86 13.47
CA LEU A 238 7.39 6.44 13.21
C LEU A 238 6.35 5.90 12.22
N PHE A 239 5.08 6.29 12.33
CA PHE A 239 4.07 5.98 11.31
C PHE A 239 4.48 6.48 9.92
N ASP A 240 4.96 7.73 9.84
CA ASP A 240 5.38 8.33 8.57
C ASP A 240 6.60 7.62 7.97
N SER A 241 7.58 7.26 8.80
CA SER A 241 8.78 6.53 8.37
C SER A 241 8.47 5.11 7.90
N VAL A 242 7.55 4.40 8.57
CA VAL A 242 7.08 3.08 8.15
C VAL A 242 6.36 3.17 6.79
N ARG A 243 5.50 4.17 6.61
CA ARG A 243 4.78 4.41 5.35
C ARG A 243 5.74 4.75 4.21
N ALA A 244 6.77 5.57 4.48
CA ALA A 244 7.83 5.88 3.53
C ALA A 244 8.63 4.62 3.15
N ALA A 245 8.99 3.78 4.12
CA ALA A 245 9.71 2.53 3.87
C ALA A 245 8.92 1.55 3.01
N ARG A 246 7.61 1.42 3.24
CA ARG A 246 6.73 0.58 2.41
C ARG A 246 6.69 1.06 0.96
N ARG A 247 6.50 2.36 0.72
CA ARG A 247 6.52 2.94 -0.63
C ARG A 247 7.88 2.75 -1.31
N ALA A 248 8.97 3.00 -0.59
CA ALA A 248 10.33 2.81 -1.13
C ALA A 248 10.61 1.36 -1.50
N CYS A 249 10.15 0.39 -0.69
CA CYS A 249 10.30 -1.03 -1.03
C CYS A 249 9.54 -1.40 -2.30
N VAL A 250 8.28 -0.96 -2.45
CA VAL A 250 7.50 -1.25 -3.66
C VAL A 250 8.09 -0.55 -4.89
N ALA A 251 8.53 0.69 -4.75
CA ALA A 251 9.20 1.41 -5.83
C ALA A 251 10.49 0.69 -6.28
N GLU A 252 11.28 0.16 -5.34
CA GLU A 252 12.46 -0.64 -5.66
C GLU A 252 12.11 -1.97 -6.33
N MET A 253 11.04 -2.65 -5.90
CA MET A 253 10.57 -3.87 -6.56
C MET A 253 10.22 -3.61 -8.02
N VAL A 254 9.44 -2.56 -8.28
CA VAL A 254 9.05 -2.14 -9.63
C VAL A 254 10.27 -1.76 -10.47
N ARG A 255 11.23 -1.02 -9.89
CA ARG A 255 12.47 -0.65 -10.57
C ARG A 255 13.28 -1.88 -11.00
N VAL A 256 13.46 -2.86 -10.11
CA VAL A 256 14.18 -4.10 -10.43
C VAL A 256 13.50 -4.88 -11.56
N LEU A 257 12.17 -4.94 -11.55
CA LEU A 257 11.40 -5.61 -12.60
C LEU A 257 11.55 -4.89 -13.96
N ALA A 258 11.51 -3.56 -13.97
CA ALA A 258 11.66 -2.77 -15.19
C ALA A 258 13.09 -2.85 -15.77
N ASP A 259 14.11 -2.86 -14.92
CA ASP A 259 15.51 -2.92 -15.34
C ASP A 259 15.88 -4.28 -15.99
N GLN A 260 15.20 -5.37 -15.60
CA GLN A 260 15.47 -6.71 -16.12
C GLN A 260 15.13 -6.86 -17.61
N THR A 261 14.04 -6.24 -18.07
CA THR A 261 13.64 -6.25 -19.49
C THR A 261 14.61 -5.47 -20.38
N THR A 262 15.32 -4.49 -19.82
CA THR A 262 16.30 -3.70 -20.58
C THR A 262 17.59 -4.49 -20.86
N GLN A 263 17.85 -5.58 -20.11
CA GLN A 263 19.07 -6.38 -20.20
C GLN A 263 18.90 -7.68 -21.00
N SER A 264 17.66 -8.08 -21.34
CA SER A 264 17.32 -9.25 -22.15
C SER A 264 17.13 -8.92 -23.61
#